data_AF-A0A7V6LLN1-F1
#
_entry.id   AF-A0A7V6LLN1-F1
#
_cell.length_a   1.000
_cell.length_b   1.000
_cell.length_c   1.000
_cell.angle_alpha   90.00
_cell.angle_beta   90.00
_cell.angle_gamma   90.00
#
_symmetry.space_group_name_H-M   'P 1'
#
loop_
_entity.id
_entity.type
_entity.pdbx_description
1 polymer ?
#
loop_
_entity_poly.entity_id
_entity_poly.type
_entity_poly.pdbx_seq_one_letter_code
_entity_poly.pdbx_strand_id
1 'polypeptide(L)' 'MNKLSGGQNQRIAIIRRLCINQSVRLFDEPTSALNSEIGFAKEIANRIIILDEGKILEKGTLEEIFNKQKTKDFLSKV' A
#
# COMPACT_ATOMS: atom_id res chain seq x y z
N MET A 1 -11.33 -29.51 -11.10
CA MET A 1 -10.10 -28.69 -11.08
C MET A 1 -10.21 -27.70 -9.94
N ASN A 2 -9.29 -27.73 -8.97
CA ASN A 2 -9.30 -26.74 -7.89
C ASN A 2 -8.82 -25.39 -8.43
N LYS A 3 -9.68 -24.38 -8.30
CA LYS A 3 -9.43 -23.01 -8.71
C LYS A 3 -8.56 -22.34 -7.63
N LEU A 4 -7.56 -21.55 -8.05
CA LEU A 4 -6.71 -20.80 -7.14
C LEU A 4 -7.54 -19.80 -6.31
N SER A 5 -7.14 -19.56 -5.06
CA SER A 5 -7.74 -18.53 -4.22
C SER A 5 -7.43 -17.12 -4.74
N GLY A 6 -8.19 -16.11 -4.29
CA GLY A 6 -7.97 -14.71 -4.66
C GLY A 6 -6.53 -14.25 -4.41
N GLY A 7 -6.01 -14.50 -3.21
CA GLY A 7 -4.62 -14.16 -2.85
C GLY A 7 -3.56 -14.95 -3.63
N GLN A 8 -3.85 -16.20 -4.02
CA GLN A 8 -2.96 -16.97 -4.91
C GLN A 8 -2.89 -16.35 -6.31
N ASN A 9 -4.03 -15.95 -6.88
CA ASN A 9 -4.08 -15.24 -8.16
C ASN A 9 -3.35 -13.89 -8.10
N GLN A 10 -3.48 -13.15 -6.99
CA GLN A 10 -2.80 -11.87 -6.77
C GLN A 10 -1.27 -12.05 -6.73
N ARG A 11 -0.76 -13.05 -6.01
CA ARG A 11 0.68 -13.38 -5.99
C ARG A 11 1.22 -13.70 -7.39
N ILE A 12 0.49 -14.49 -8.18
CA ILE A 12 0.88 -14.79 -9.57
C ILE A 12 0.91 -13.51 -10.42
N ALA A 13 -0.09 -12.63 -10.28
CA ALA A 13 -0.13 -11.36 -10.99
C ALA A 13 1.08 -10.46 -10.66
N ILE A 14 1.44 -10.35 -9.38
CA ILE A 14 2.63 -9.60 -8.92
C ILE A 14 3.89 -10.19 -9.54
N ILE A 15 4.10 -11.51 -9.45
CA ILE A 15 5.28 -12.19 -10.02
C ILE A 15 5.38 -11.96 -11.52
N ARG A 16 4.27 -12.11 -12.27
CA ARG A 16 4.24 -11.83 -13.72
C ARG A 16 4.64 -10.40 -14.04
N ARG A 17 4.27 -9.43 -13.20
CA ARG A 17 4.65 -8.03 -13.34
C ARG A 17 6.13 -7.78 -13.04
N LEU A 18 6.72 -8.52 -12.10
CA LEU A 18 8.14 -8.43 -11.76
C LEU A 18 9.05 -8.99 -12.86
N CYS A 19 8.61 -10.02 -13.58
CA CYS A 19 9.37 -10.62 -14.69
C CYS A 19 9.47 -9.72 -15.94
N ILE A 20 8.73 -8.60 -15.99
CA ILE A 20 8.78 -7.63 -17.09
C ILE A 20 9.65 -6.46 -16.64
N ASN A 21 10.57 -6.01 -17.49
CA ASN A 21 11.39 -4.83 -17.22
C ASN A 21 10.55 -3.55 -17.37
N GLN A 22 10.00 -3.07 -16.25
CA GLN A 22 9.11 -1.91 -16.18
C GLN A 22 9.76 -0.86 -15.28
N SER A 23 9.79 0.40 -15.74
CA SER A 23 10.34 1.51 -14.94
C SER A 23 9.45 1.87 -13.75
N VAL A 24 8.14 1.63 -13.85
CA VAL A 24 7.16 1.93 -12.80
C VAL A 24 6.10 0.83 -12.74
N ARG A 25 5.64 0.49 -11.53
CA ARG A 25 4.52 -0.43 -11.30
C ARG A 25 3.51 0.24 -10.38
N LEU A 26 2.24 0.17 -10.76
CA LEU A 26 1.11 0.59 -9.94
C LEU A 26 0.43 -0.66 -9.38
N PHE A 27 0.14 -0.61 -8.10
CA PHE A 27 -0.66 -1.62 -7.40
C PHE A 27 -1.85 -0.91 -6.77
N ASP A 28 -3.04 -1.44 -7.02
CA ASP A 28 -4.28 -0.98 -6.40
C ASP A 28 -4.65 -1.99 -5.32
N GLU A 29 -4.76 -1.52 -4.08
CA GLU A 29 -5.02 -2.33 -2.88
C GLU A 29 -4.24 -3.68 -2.82
N PRO A 30 -2.90 -3.70 -2.98
CA PRO A 30 -2.13 -4.94 -3.07
C PRO A 30 -2.15 -5.80 -1.79
N THR A 31 -2.61 -5.24 -0.68
CA THR A 31 -2.57 -5.84 0.66
C THR A 31 -3.92 -6.08 1.29
N SER A 32 -5.04 -5.83 0.59
CA SER A 32 -6.39 -5.95 1.16
C SER A 32 -6.72 -7.36 1.67
N ALA A 33 -5.96 -8.38 1.24
CA ALA A 33 -6.04 -9.75 1.73
C ALA A 33 -5.10 -10.06 2.91
N LEU A 34 -4.38 -9.08 3.47
CA LEU A 34 -3.44 -9.21 4.58
C LEU A 34 -3.95 -8.51 5.84
N ASN A 35 -3.64 -9.07 7.01
CA ASN A 35 -4.22 -8.63 8.30
C ASN A 35 -3.77 -7.24 8.79
N SER A 36 -2.73 -6.63 8.21
CA SER A 36 -2.29 -5.27 8.58
C SER A 36 -1.59 -4.56 7.43
N GLU A 37 -2.32 -3.70 6.73
CA GLU A 37 -1.81 -2.94 5.58
C GLU A 37 -0.79 -1.87 6.00
N ILE A 38 -1.02 -1.25 7.16
CA ILE A 38 -0.13 -0.23 7.73
C ILE A 38 1.22 -0.84 8.12
N GLY A 39 1.21 -2.04 8.72
CA GLY A 39 2.45 -2.76 9.06
C GLY A 39 3.28 -3.04 7.82
N PHE A 40 2.64 -3.52 6.75
CA PHE A 40 3.30 -3.77 5.48
C PHE A 40 3.89 -2.49 4.87
N ALA A 41 3.12 -1.39 4.84
CA ALA A 41 3.61 -0.11 4.34
C ALA A 41 4.84 0.39 5.12
N LYS A 42 4.90 0.18 6.45
CA LYS A 42 6.06 0.52 7.28
C LYS A 42 7.32 -0.27 6.92
N GLU A 43 7.17 -1.52 6.49
CA GLU A 43 8.31 -2.36 6.15
C GLU A 43 8.90 -2.06 4.78
N ILE A 44 8.06 -1.70 3.81
CA ILE A 44 8.48 -1.66 2.39
C ILE A 44 8.43 -0.26 1.75
N ALA A 45 7.70 0.70 2.32
CA ALA A 45 7.49 1.99 1.65
C ALA A 45 8.63 2.97 1.93
N ASN A 46 9.25 3.51 0.89
CA ASN A 46 10.20 4.62 1.04
C ASN A 46 9.49 5.96 1.30
N ARG A 47 8.26 6.10 0.79
CA ARG A 47 7.44 7.32 0.91
C ARG A 47 5.98 6.96 1.06
N ILE A 48 5.24 7.78 1.80
CA ILE A 48 3.80 7.67 1.99
C ILE A 48 3.14 8.97 1.55
N ILE A 49 1.97 8.83 0.93
CA ILE A 49 1.08 9.92 0.56
C ILE A 49 -0.27 9.62 1.20
N ILE A 50 -0.77 10.55 2.02
CA ILE A 50 -2.11 10.50 2.60
C ILE A 50 -3.04 11.28 1.67
N LEU A 51 -4.05 10.60 1.15
CA LEU A 51 -5.12 11.20 0.34
C LEU A 51 -6.42 11.18 1.14
N ASP A 52 -7.12 12.30 1.21
CA ASP A 52 -8.44 12.41 1.84
C ASP A 52 -9.29 13.41 1.05
N GLU A 53 -10.57 13.11 0.88
CA GLU A 53 -11.53 13.92 0.09
C GLU A 53 -10.98 14.37 -1.29
N GLY A 54 -10.25 13.47 -1.97
CA GLY A 54 -9.66 13.75 -3.28
C GLY A 54 -8.46 14.72 -3.27
N LYS A 55 -7.92 15.06 -2.10
CA LYS A 55 -6.77 15.95 -1.92
C LYS A 55 -5.61 15.22 -1.27
N ILE A 56 -4.38 15.60 -1.64
CA ILE A 56 -3.18 15.18 -0.92
C ILE A 56 -3.13 15.97 0.38
N LEU A 57 -3.39 15.30 1.51
CA LEU A 57 -3.24 15.91 2.83
C LEU A 57 -1.76 16.03 3.20
N GLU A 58 -1.00 14.93 3.05
CA GLU A 58 0.40 14.85 3.43
C GLU A 58 1.20 13.94 2.48
N LYS A 59 2.50 14.23 2.34
CA LYS A 59 3.48 13.38 1.64
C LYS A 59 4.82 13.46 2.35
N GLY A 60 5.54 12.35 2.46
CA GLY A 60 6.83 12.32 3.16
C GLY A 60 7.40 10.92 3.30
N THR A 61 8.49 10.80 4.04
CA THR A 61 8.98 9.50 4.55
C THR A 61 8.04 8.94 5.61
N LEU A 62 8.25 7.68 5.99
CA LEU A 62 7.53 7.06 7.10
C LEU A 62 7.61 7.88 8.40
N GLU A 63 8.82 8.28 8.80
CA GLU A 63 9.02 9.04 10.03
C GLU A 63 8.34 10.41 9.99
N GLU A 64 8.42 11.11 8.86
CA GLU A 64 7.79 12.42 8.67
C GLU A 64 6.28 12.36 8.75
N ILE A 65 5.66 11.29 8.22
CA ILE A 65 4.21 11.12 8.17
C ILE A 65 3.67 10.72 9.55
N PHE A 66 4.25 9.71 10.20
CA PHE A 66 3.72 9.22 11.48
C PHE A 66 3.92 10.19 12.65
N ASN A 67 4.85 11.14 12.54
CA ASN A 67 5.07 12.16 13.56
C ASN A 67 4.10 13.35 13.46
N LYS A 68 3.38 13.52 12.35
CA LYS A 68 2.47 14.66 12.12
C LYS A 68 1.11 14.46 12.76
N GLN A 69 0.57 15.54 13.35
CA GLN A 69 -0.72 15.52 14.02
C GLN A 69 -1.88 15.15 13.07
N LYS A 70 -1.90 15.68 11.84
CA LYS A 70 -2.98 15.38 10.88
C LYS A 70 -3.02 13.91 10.45
N THR A 71 -1.87 13.26 10.36
CA THR A 71 -1.80 11.82 10.11
C THR A 71 -2.37 11.03 11.29
N LYS A 72 -2.06 11.43 12.53
CA LYS A 72 -2.67 10.81 13.72
C LYS A 72 -4.19 11.00 13.76
N ASP A 73 -4.66 12.18 13.38
CA ASP A 73 -6.10 12.50 13.32
C ASP A 73 -6.82 11.76 12.17
N PHE A 74 -6.11 11.44 11.09
CA PHE A 74 -6.64 10.58 10.03
C PHE A 74 -6.71 9.12 10.50
N LEU A 75 -5.61 8.59 11.03
CA LEU A 75 -5.52 7.20 11.50
C LEU A 75 -6.48 6.87 12.65
N SER A 76 -6.97 7.85 13.41
CA SER A 76 -7.99 7.62 14.43
C SER A 76 -9.42 7.45 13.87
N LYS A 77 -9.64 7.79 12.60
CA LYS A 77 -10.92 7.66 11.90
C LYS A 77 -11.05 6.37 11.08
N VAL A 78 -9.94 5.67 10.85
CA VAL A 78 -9.83 4.43 10.07
C VAL A 78 -9.77 3.24 11.02
#